data_AF-A0A3M2TAH5-F1
#
_entry.id   AF-A0A3M2TAH5-F1
#
_cell.length_a   1.000
_cell.length_b   1.000
_cell.length_c   1.000
_cell.angle_alpha   90.00
_cell.angle_beta   90.00
_cell.angle_gamma   90.00
#
_symmetry.space_group_name_H-M   'P 1'
#
loop_
_entity.id
_entity.type
_entity.pdbx_description
1 polymer ?
#
loop_
_entity_poly.entity_id
_entity_poly.type
_entity_poly.pdbx_seq_one_letter_code
_entity_poly.pdbx_strand_id
1 'polypeptide(L)'
;MALVRALVSILSLVSLASAHFDLVFYPDSRAQKVGTMSNYPCGGSPPSDERTLVSLSAHSFPVAVKLSHSDEMAMEMLRALGTHPGSNFNITLKPIFQLTGPGAILDLVLNTY
;
A
#
# COMPACT_ATOMS: atom_id res chain seq x y z
N MET A 1 -16.23 -36.49 16.68
CA MET A 1 -14.82 -36.03 16.56
C MET A 1 -14.52 -35.22 15.29
N ALA A 2 -15.17 -35.47 14.13
CA ALA A 2 -14.91 -34.71 12.91
C ALA A 2 -15.36 -33.23 12.95
N LEU A 3 -16.51 -32.95 13.57
CA LEU A 3 -17.07 -31.59 13.70
C LEU A 3 -16.15 -30.63 14.47
N VAL A 4 -15.53 -31.13 15.55
CA VAL A 4 -14.61 -30.37 16.40
C VAL A 4 -13.33 -30.00 15.64
N ARG A 5 -12.82 -30.91 14.80
CA ARG A 5 -11.66 -30.64 13.94
C ARG A 5 -11.96 -29.57 12.88
N ALA A 6 -13.13 -29.65 12.24
CA ALA A 6 -13.55 -28.65 11.27
C ALA A 6 -13.71 -27.26 11.91
N LEU A 7 -14.27 -27.17 13.12
CA LEU A 7 -14.37 -25.91 13.86
C LEU A 7 -13.01 -25.31 14.19
N VAL A 8 -12.05 -26.13 14.64
CA VAL A 8 -10.69 -25.66 14.96
C VAL A 8 -9.97 -25.16 13.71
N SER A 9 -10.15 -25.84 12.57
CA SER A 9 -9.61 -25.37 11.28
C SER A 9 -10.24 -24.03 10.87
N ILE A 10 -11.56 -23.87 10.95
CA ILE A 10 -12.24 -22.61 10.57
C ILE A 10 -11.82 -21.45 11.49
N LEU A 11 -11.63 -21.71 12.79
CA LEU A 11 -11.23 -20.69 13.76
C LEU A 11 -9.81 -20.17 13.49
N SER A 12 -8.92 -21.01 12.95
CA SER A 12 -7.56 -20.59 12.56
C SER A 12 -7.52 -19.67 11.33
N LEU A 13 -8.57 -19.65 10.50
CA LEU A 13 -8.67 -18.74 9.36
C LEU A 13 -9.15 -17.33 9.75
N VAL A 14 -9.72 -17.16 10.96
CA VAL A 14 -10.19 -15.84 11.42
C VAL A 14 -9.04 -14.85 11.59
N SER A 15 -7.84 -15.33 11.95
CA SER A 15 -6.65 -14.50 12.13
C SER A 15 -6.05 -13.94 10.83
N LEU A 16 -6.49 -14.41 9.66
CA LEU A 16 -6.04 -13.88 8.37
C LEU A 16 -6.86 -12.65 7.92
N ALA A 17 -7.99 -12.39 8.56
CA ALA A 17 -8.83 -11.27 8.19
C ALA A 17 -8.28 -9.99 8.84
N SER A 18 -7.94 -9.00 8.00
CA SER A 18 -7.68 -7.60 8.36
C SER A 18 -6.24 -7.22 8.77
N ALA A 19 -5.29 -7.36 7.85
CA ALA A 19 -4.06 -6.56 7.88
C ALA A 19 -4.31 -5.20 7.20
N HIS A 20 -4.67 -4.18 7.99
CA HIS A 20 -4.65 -2.79 7.55
C HIS A 20 -3.22 -2.25 7.71
N PHE A 21 -2.66 -1.67 6.65
CA PHE A 21 -1.44 -0.87 6.74
C PHE A 21 -1.84 0.60 6.73
N ASP A 22 -1.06 1.48 7.33
CA ASP A 22 -1.27 2.91 7.16
C ASP A 22 -0.18 3.44 6.22
N LEU A 23 -0.60 4.11 5.14
CA LEU A 23 0.30 5.02 4.41
C LEU A 23 0.42 6.31 5.22
N VAL A 24 1.11 6.19 6.35
CA VAL A 24 1.65 7.32 7.08
C VAL A 24 3.17 7.20 6.90
N PHE A 25 3.83 8.34 6.76
CA PHE A 25 5.25 8.54 6.42
C PHE A 25 5.54 8.68 4.92
N TYR A 26 5.22 9.85 4.33
CA TYR A 26 5.82 10.42 3.11
C TYR A 26 5.86 9.57 1.82
N PRO A 27 5.27 10.05 0.70
CA PRO A 27 4.39 11.21 0.60
C PRO A 27 3.10 10.95 1.37
N ASP A 28 2.42 12.02 1.77
CA ASP A 28 1.15 11.88 2.47
C ASP A 28 0.11 11.18 1.58
N SER A 29 -0.64 10.26 2.18
CA SER A 29 -1.75 9.61 1.51
C SER A 29 -2.88 10.60 1.23
N ARG A 30 -3.62 10.38 0.14
CA ARG A 30 -4.77 11.24 -0.23
C ARG A 30 -5.84 11.31 0.87
N ALA A 31 -6.03 10.20 1.58
CA ALA A 31 -6.87 10.13 2.76
C ALA A 31 -6.43 8.95 3.63
N GLN A 32 -6.47 9.13 4.95
CA GLN A 32 -6.22 8.09 5.94
C GLN A 32 -7.56 7.48 6.39
N LYS A 33 -8.24 6.79 5.47
CA LYS A 33 -9.52 6.12 5.75
C LYS A 33 -9.34 4.61 5.78
N VAL A 34 -8.99 4.09 6.96
CA VAL A 34 -8.72 2.66 7.21
C VAL A 34 -9.83 1.74 6.66
N GLY A 35 -11.11 2.12 6.84
CA GLY A 35 -12.24 1.32 6.39
C GLY A 35 -12.47 1.24 4.87
N THR A 36 -11.80 2.08 4.07
CA THR A 36 -11.92 2.05 2.61
C THR A 36 -10.63 1.67 1.91
N MET A 37 -9.58 1.30 2.64
CA MET A 37 -8.25 1.03 2.07
C MET A 37 -8.22 -0.12 1.05
N SER A 38 -9.15 -1.07 1.16
CA SER A 38 -9.31 -2.15 0.18
C SER A 38 -9.94 -1.71 -1.15
N ASN A 39 -10.52 -0.51 -1.20
CA ASN A 39 -11.14 0.00 -2.42
C ASN A 39 -10.07 0.46 -3.40
N TYR A 40 -9.92 -0.28 -4.49
CA TYR A 40 -9.05 0.12 -5.58
C TYR A 40 -9.76 1.11 -6.54
N PRO A 41 -9.12 2.20 -6.98
CA PRO A 41 -7.80 2.72 -6.58
C PRO A 41 -7.84 3.65 -5.35
N CYS A 42 -6.70 3.82 -4.68
CA CYS A 42 -6.45 4.84 -3.65
C CYS A 42 -7.43 4.85 -2.45
N GLY A 43 -7.97 3.71 -2.07
CA GLY A 43 -8.96 3.60 -1.00
C GLY A 43 -10.29 4.31 -1.33
N GLY A 44 -10.59 4.49 -2.63
CA GLY A 44 -11.76 5.23 -3.12
C GLY A 44 -11.62 6.76 -3.06
N SER A 45 -10.44 7.28 -2.73
CA SER A 45 -10.23 8.73 -2.60
C SER A 45 -10.01 9.41 -3.96
N PRO A 46 -10.69 10.53 -4.24
CA PRO A 46 -10.48 11.27 -5.48
C PRO A 46 -9.05 11.85 -5.54
N PRO A 47 -8.57 12.25 -6.74
CA PRO A 47 -7.33 13.01 -6.85
C PRO A 47 -7.34 14.26 -5.95
N SER A 48 -6.20 14.54 -5.32
CA SER A 48 -6.01 15.74 -4.49
C SER A 48 -5.44 16.89 -5.32
N ASP A 49 -5.83 18.12 -4.96
CA ASP A 49 -5.21 19.36 -5.44
C ASP A 49 -3.90 19.65 -4.70
N GLU A 50 -3.77 19.16 -3.46
CA GLU A 50 -2.54 19.20 -2.68
C GLU A 50 -1.67 17.98 -3.01
N ARG A 51 -0.49 18.21 -3.59
CA ARG A 51 0.40 17.16 -4.11
C ARG A 51 1.82 17.35 -3.62
N THR A 52 2.48 16.24 -3.29
CA THR A 52 3.91 16.22 -2.99
C THR A 52 4.70 16.53 -4.27
N LEU A 53 5.57 17.55 -4.19
CA LEU A 53 6.50 17.87 -5.26
C LEU A 53 7.65 16.85 -5.26
N VAL A 54 7.90 16.27 -6.42
CA VAL A 54 8.94 15.27 -6.64
C VAL A 54 9.95 15.83 -7.62
N SER A 55 11.23 15.88 -7.23
CA SER A 55 12.29 16.34 -8.13
C SER A 55 12.60 15.29 -9.18
N LEU A 56 12.50 15.66 -10.46
CA LEU A 56 12.89 14.78 -11.56
C LEU A 56 14.41 14.61 -11.68
N SER A 57 15.20 15.58 -11.19
CA SER A 57 16.67 15.49 -11.21
C SER A 57 17.24 14.55 -10.15
N ALA A 58 16.44 14.19 -9.15
CA ALA A 58 16.88 13.30 -8.07
C ALA A 58 16.94 11.82 -8.52
N HIS A 59 16.32 11.45 -9.64
CA HIS A 59 16.20 10.08 -10.19
C HIS A 59 15.55 9.03 -9.25
N SER A 60 15.43 9.32 -7.96
CA SER A 60 14.69 8.56 -6.96
C SER A 60 13.84 9.47 -6.10
N PHE A 61 12.89 8.86 -5.40
CA PHE A 61 12.03 9.54 -4.45
C PHE A 61 11.72 8.60 -3.27
N PRO A 62 11.87 9.07 -2.02
CA PRO A 62 11.65 8.22 -0.86
C PRO A 62 10.16 8.02 -0.63
N VAL A 63 9.80 6.77 -0.31
CA VAL A 63 8.48 6.39 0.17
C VAL A 63 8.66 5.66 1.48
N ALA A 64 8.03 6.13 2.54
CA ALA A 64 7.98 5.40 3.80
C ALA A 64 6.58 4.80 4.02
N VAL A 65 6.56 3.64 4.67
CA VAL A 65 5.34 2.90 4.94
C VAL A 65 5.42 2.35 6.34
N LYS A 66 4.29 2.42 7.07
CA LYS A 66 4.16 1.84 8.39
C LYS A 66 3.09 0.76 8.39
N LEU A 67 3.49 -0.43 8.84
CA LEU A 67 2.55 -1.50 9.16
C LEU A 67 2.01 -1.28 10.57
N SER A 68 0.69 -1.23 10.72
CA SER A 68 0.04 -0.95 12.00
C SER A 68 -0.23 -2.22 12.82
N HIS A 69 -0.42 -3.38 12.17
CA HIS A 69 -0.81 -4.64 12.84
C HIS A 69 -0.09 -5.90 12.37
N SER A 70 0.57 -5.85 11.21
CA SER A 70 1.23 -7.01 10.62
C SER A 70 2.73 -6.95 10.85
N ASP A 71 3.30 -8.06 11.33
CA ASP A 71 4.75 -8.24 11.36
C ASP A 71 5.32 -8.40 9.94
N GLU A 72 4.50 -8.82 8.97
CA GLU A 72 4.88 -8.99 7.57
C GLU A 72 3.73 -8.65 6.60
N MET A 73 4.05 -8.01 5.47
CA MET A 73 3.10 -7.71 4.40
C MET A 73 3.79 -7.75 3.03
N ALA A 74 3.12 -8.35 2.03
CA ALA A 74 3.54 -8.23 0.64
C ALA A 74 2.96 -6.96 0.01
N MET A 75 3.81 -6.14 -0.63
CA MET A 75 3.40 -4.88 -1.26
C MET A 75 3.96 -4.77 -2.68
N GLU A 76 3.20 -4.08 -3.54
CA GLU A 76 3.63 -3.63 -4.86
C GLU A 76 3.41 -2.12 -4.95
N MET A 77 4.30 -1.42 -5.66
CA MET A 77 4.13 0.02 -5.91
C MET A 77 3.95 0.30 -7.40
N LEU A 78 2.78 0.82 -7.72
CA LEU A 78 2.35 1.15 -9.07
C LEU A 78 2.19 2.67 -9.23
N ARG A 79 2.47 3.17 -10.43
CA ARG A 79 2.33 4.57 -10.82
C ARG A 79 1.32 4.71 -11.95
N ALA A 80 0.55 5.78 -11.88
CA ALA A 80 -0.28 6.31 -12.94
C ALA A 80 0.23 7.69 -13.37
N LEU A 81 0.01 8.08 -14.63
CA LEU A 81 0.36 9.40 -15.15
C LEU A 81 -0.89 10.23 -15.44
N GLY A 82 -0.78 11.54 -15.28
CA GLY A 82 -1.87 12.50 -15.50
C GLY A 82 -2.45 13.10 -14.21
N THR A 83 -3.20 14.19 -14.37
CA THR A 83 -3.83 14.89 -13.25
C THR A 83 -5.00 14.09 -12.66
N HIS A 84 -5.73 13.38 -13.53
CA HIS A 84 -6.88 12.52 -13.19
C HIS A 84 -6.68 11.10 -13.73
N PRO A 85 -5.85 10.27 -13.08
CA PRO A 85 -5.42 8.99 -13.63
C PRO A 85 -6.49 7.89 -13.69
N GLY A 86 -7.65 8.09 -13.05
CA GLY A 86 -8.68 7.05 -12.93
C GLY A 86 -8.10 5.78 -12.30
N SER A 87 -8.27 4.64 -12.99
CA SER A 87 -7.72 3.33 -12.62
C SER A 87 -6.43 2.95 -13.37
N ASN A 88 -5.77 3.88 -14.06
CA ASN A 88 -4.63 3.58 -14.93
C ASN A 88 -3.29 3.47 -14.19
N PHE A 89 -3.16 2.53 -13.26
CA PHE A 89 -1.91 2.24 -12.53
C PHE A 89 -1.13 1.10 -13.19
N ASN A 90 -0.60 1.35 -14.39
CA ASN A 90 0.03 0.34 -15.24
C ASN A 90 1.57 0.39 -15.26
N ILE A 91 2.21 1.28 -14.51
CA ILE A 91 3.67 1.39 -14.43
C ILE A 91 4.15 0.86 -13.08
N THR A 92 4.90 -0.24 -13.08
CA THR A 92 5.49 -0.77 -11.86
C THR A 92 6.73 0.03 -11.46
N LEU A 93 6.70 0.66 -10.28
CA LEU A 93 7.86 1.33 -9.67
C LEU A 93 8.68 0.37 -8.83
N LYS A 94 8.01 -0.52 -8.10
CA LYS A 94 8.63 -1.59 -7.32
C LYS A 94 7.79 -2.85 -7.47
N PRO A 95 8.35 -3.94 -8.03
CA PRO A 95 7.66 -5.22 -8.07
C PRO A 95 7.43 -5.75 -6.65
N ILE A 96 6.57 -6.75 -6.51
CA ILE A 96 6.18 -7.32 -5.21
C ILE A 96 7.40 -7.55 -4.31
N PHE A 97 7.35 -7.02 -3.10
CA PHE A 97 8.36 -7.20 -2.06
C PHE A 97 7.70 -7.43 -0.70
N GLN A 98 8.44 -8.09 0.20
CA GLN A 98 8.02 -8.30 1.57
C GLN A 98 8.48 -7.14 2.43
N LEU A 99 7.57 -6.59 3.22
CA LEU A 99 7.85 -5.62 4.26
C LEU A 99 7.70 -6.29 5.62
N THR A 100 8.70 -6.17 6.48
CA THR A 100 8.70 -6.77 7.82
C THR A 100 8.88 -5.67 8.87
N GLY A 101 8.04 -5.69 9.92
CA GLY A 101 8.10 -4.78 11.06
C GLY A 101 7.32 -3.45 10.91
N PRO A 102 7.25 -2.64 11.98
CA PRO A 102 6.33 -1.50 12.12
C PRO A 102 6.78 -0.22 11.37
N GLY A 103 7.69 -0.32 10.41
CA GLY A 103 8.17 0.85 9.67
C GLY A 103 9.29 0.52 8.70
N ALA A 104 9.18 1.03 7.47
CA ALA A 104 10.19 0.88 6.44
C ALA A 104 10.28 2.11 5.55
N ILE A 105 11.49 2.40 5.07
CA ILE A 105 11.77 3.45 4.10
C ILE A 105 12.29 2.78 2.83
N LEU A 106 11.71 3.15 1.70
CA LEU A 106 12.02 2.61 0.38
C LEU A 106 12.37 3.77 -0.54
N ASP A 107 13.53 3.72 -1.19
CA ASP A 107 13.83 4.64 -2.29
C ASP A 107 13.25 4.08 -3.58
N LEU A 108 12.22 4.75 -4.11
CA LEU A 108 11.65 4.41 -5.40
C LEU A 108 12.45 5.07 -6.51
N VAL A 109 13.05 4.26 -7.36
CA VAL A 109 13.71 4.73 -8.57
C VAL A 109 12.63 5.18 -9.55
N LEU A 110 12.65 6.47 -9.87
CA LEU A 110 11.78 7.04 -10.88
C LEU A 110 12.44 6.77 -12.22
N ASN A 111 12.16 5.60 -12.80
CA ASN A 111 12.48 5.37 -14.20
C ASN A 111 11.64 6.36 -15.03
N THR A 112 12.24 7.49 -15.34
CA THR A 112 11.83 8.42 -16.38
C THR A 112 12.50 7.95 -17.65
N TYR A 113 11.72 7.40 -18.57
CA TYR A 113 12.16 7.13 -19.93
C TYR A 113 12.44 8.44 -20.65
#